data_AF-A0A6I1H8J7-F1
#
_entry.id   AF-A0A6I1H8J7-F1
#
_cell.length_a   1.000
_cell.length_b   1.000
_cell.length_c   1.000
_cell.angle_alpha   90.00
_cell.angle_beta   90.00
_cell.angle_gamma   90.00
#
_symmetry.space_group_name_H-M   'P 1'
#
loop_
_entity.id
_entity.type
_entity.pdbx_description
1 polymer ?
#
loop_
_entity_poly.entity_id
_entity_poly.type
_entity_poly.pdbx_seq_one_letter_code
_entity_poly.pdbx_strand_id
1 'polypeptide(L)'
;MLATLLLSVAVTAAPLPVDAFDVAQLSGSWSDSVNTNSVCEEARHFTRMQLSDDHQRLAIFNDRTWKSKLGETNRFAATVVAETGRSLTLRYDNETRRNAAGKLVEWQLIIVAPGVYRWRETGWPEGKVNGVVGIRCSP
;
A
#
# COMPACT_ATOMS: atom_id res chain seq x y z
N MET A 1 32.41 -34.05 -28.41
CA MET A 1 31.56 -32.87 -28.20
C MET A 1 30.65 -33.18 -27.02
N LEU A 2 30.83 -32.53 -25.87
CA LEU A 2 29.91 -32.66 -24.73
C LEU A 2 28.76 -31.65 -24.94
N ALA A 3 27.53 -32.13 -24.97
CA ALA A 3 26.33 -31.30 -25.01
C ALA A 3 25.88 -31.00 -23.58
N THR A 4 26.00 -29.73 -23.18
CA THR A 4 25.53 -29.23 -21.88
C THR A 4 24.02 -29.04 -21.95
N LEU A 5 23.24 -29.87 -21.25
CA LEU A 5 21.80 -29.64 -21.07
C LEU A 5 21.59 -28.48 -20.08
N LEU A 6 20.99 -27.39 -20.55
CA LEU A 6 20.46 -26.33 -19.71
C LEU A 6 19.08 -26.76 -19.20
N LEU A 7 18.98 -27.11 -17.91
CA LEU A 7 17.69 -27.27 -17.25
C LEU A 7 17.11 -25.89 -16.93
N SER A 8 16.15 -25.45 -17.74
CA SER A 8 15.30 -24.31 -17.43
C SER A 8 14.33 -24.68 -16.31
N VAL A 9 14.59 -24.22 -15.09
CA VAL A 9 13.62 -24.29 -14.00
C VAL A 9 12.56 -23.23 -14.26
N ALA A 10 11.38 -23.66 -14.73
CA ALA A 10 10.22 -22.79 -14.81
C ALA A 10 9.73 -22.50 -13.38
N VAL A 11 9.93 -21.27 -12.91
CA VAL A 11 9.32 -20.78 -11.67
C VAL A 11 7.81 -20.74 -11.90
N THR A 12 7.10 -21.70 -11.33
CA THR A 12 5.64 -21.72 -11.34
C THR A 12 5.16 -20.75 -10.27
N ALA A 13 4.65 -19.59 -10.70
CA ALA A 13 3.97 -18.68 -9.79
C ALA A 13 2.73 -19.39 -9.23
N ALA A 14 2.59 -19.43 -7.91
CA ALA A 14 1.40 -19.96 -7.26
C ALA A 14 0.17 -19.12 -7.70
N PRO A 15 -0.97 -19.75 -8.00
CA PRO A 15 -2.17 -19.01 -8.35
C PRO A 15 -2.61 -18.13 -7.17
N LEU A 16 -2.91 -16.86 -7.46
CA LEU A 16 -3.41 -15.92 -6.46
C LEU A 16 -4.78 -16.39 -5.92
N PRO A 17 -5.08 -16.15 -4.63
CA PRO A 17 -6.41 -16.41 -4.07
C PRO A 17 -7.53 -15.73 -4.87
N VAL A 18 -8.72 -16.32 -4.90
CA VAL A 18 -9.91 -15.73 -5.57
C VAL A 18 -10.29 -14.37 -4.99
N ASP A 19 -9.94 -14.13 -3.72
CA ASP A 19 -10.14 -12.86 -3.02
C ASP A 19 -8.85 -12.01 -2.95
N ALA A 20 -7.87 -12.26 -3.81
CA ALA A 20 -6.65 -11.46 -3.88
C ALA A 20 -6.96 -10.01 -4.27
N PHE A 21 -6.11 -9.09 -3.82
CA PHE A 21 -6.28 -7.68 -4.10
C PHE A 21 -6.11 -7.38 -5.59
N ASP A 22 -7.07 -6.67 -6.21
CA ASP A 22 -6.92 -6.19 -7.60
C ASP A 22 -5.91 -5.03 -7.66
N VAL A 23 -4.72 -5.30 -8.20
CA VAL A 23 -3.60 -4.35 -8.33
C VAL A 23 -3.98 -3.12 -9.15
N ALA A 24 -4.92 -3.22 -10.10
CA ALA A 24 -5.38 -2.08 -10.89
C ALA A 24 -6.05 -1.00 -10.01
N GLN A 25 -6.51 -1.38 -8.81
CA GLN A 25 -7.04 -0.41 -7.84
C GLN A 25 -5.98 0.56 -7.32
N LEU A 26 -4.68 0.24 -7.40
CA LEU A 26 -3.58 1.13 -7.00
C LEU A 26 -3.10 2.06 -8.12
N SER A 27 -3.60 1.89 -9.35
CA SER A 27 -3.10 2.63 -10.51
C SER A 27 -3.16 4.14 -10.30
N GLY A 28 -2.23 4.83 -10.97
CA GLY A 28 -2.25 6.28 -11.03
C GLY A 28 -1.50 6.98 -9.90
N SER A 29 -1.78 8.28 -9.77
CA SER A 29 -1.27 9.12 -8.68
C SER A 29 -2.38 9.42 -7.68
N TRP A 30 -2.00 9.49 -6.41
CA TRP A 30 -2.91 9.69 -5.29
C TRP A 30 -2.51 10.93 -4.50
N SER A 31 -3.47 11.62 -3.92
CA SER A 31 -3.21 12.66 -2.92
C SER A 31 -4.15 12.53 -1.74
N ASP A 32 -3.65 12.90 -0.57
CA ASP A 32 -4.36 12.78 0.71
C ASP A 32 -5.16 14.04 0.99
N SER A 33 -6.48 13.92 0.95
CA SER A 33 -7.40 14.94 1.44
C SER A 33 -7.50 14.86 2.96
N VAL A 34 -7.15 15.98 3.62
CA VAL A 34 -7.19 16.16 5.08
C VAL A 34 -8.04 17.36 5.49
N ASN A 35 -8.59 18.08 4.51
CA ASN A 35 -9.41 19.29 4.66
C ASN A 35 -10.27 19.49 3.41
N THR A 36 -10.94 20.63 3.28
CA THR A 36 -11.83 20.97 2.16
C THR A 36 -11.12 21.56 0.95
N ASN A 37 -9.79 21.62 0.94
CA ASN A 37 -9.05 22.21 -0.18
C ASN A 37 -9.06 21.25 -1.38
N SER A 38 -8.77 21.82 -2.55
CA SER A 38 -8.55 21.05 -3.77
C SER A 38 -7.43 20.02 -3.57
N VAL A 39 -7.68 18.79 -4.02
CA VAL A 39 -6.86 17.62 -3.69
C VAL A 39 -5.88 17.26 -4.80
N CYS A 40 -6.18 17.64 -6.05
CA CYS A 40 -5.43 17.25 -7.23
C CYS A 40 -4.81 18.46 -7.95
N GLU A 41 -3.95 19.19 -7.23
CA GLU A 41 -3.21 20.35 -7.73
C GLU A 41 -1.70 20.14 -7.52
N GLU A 42 -0.85 20.76 -8.33
CA GLU A 42 0.62 20.57 -8.29
C GLU A 42 1.26 20.86 -6.91
N ALA A 43 0.64 21.78 -6.15
CA ALA A 43 1.08 22.10 -4.80
C ALA A 43 0.91 20.93 -3.80
N ARG A 44 0.08 19.94 -4.15
CA ARG A 44 -0.25 18.81 -3.29
C ARG A 44 0.84 17.74 -3.38
N HIS A 45 0.92 16.95 -2.31
CA HIS A 45 1.79 15.79 -2.25
C HIS A 45 1.15 14.64 -3.02
N PHE A 46 1.91 14.06 -3.96
CA PHE A 46 1.44 12.94 -4.76
C PHE A 46 2.18 11.66 -4.40
N THR A 47 1.40 10.58 -4.32
CA THR A 47 1.84 9.25 -3.97
C THR A 47 1.50 8.28 -5.10
N ARG A 48 2.43 7.39 -5.43
CA ARG A 48 2.21 6.21 -6.27
C ARG A 48 2.46 4.97 -5.45
N MET A 49 1.72 3.92 -5.73
CA MET A 49 1.78 2.65 -5.00
C MET A 49 2.03 1.50 -5.96
N GLN A 50 2.88 0.56 -5.58
CA GLN A 50 3.21 -0.62 -6.37
C GLN A 50 3.21 -1.85 -5.48
N LEU A 51 2.28 -2.77 -5.75
CA LEU A 51 2.27 -4.10 -5.15
C LEU A 51 3.24 -5.00 -5.93
N SER A 52 4.02 -5.81 -5.24
CA SER A 52 4.89 -6.82 -5.87
C SER A 52 4.06 -7.94 -6.50
N ASP A 53 4.60 -8.61 -7.51
CA ASP A 53 3.92 -9.70 -8.24
C ASP A 53 3.51 -10.86 -7.32
N ASP A 54 4.24 -11.07 -6.23
CA ASP A 54 3.96 -12.08 -5.20
C ASP A 54 3.00 -11.59 -4.10
N HIS A 55 2.50 -10.35 -4.21
CA HIS A 55 1.62 -9.68 -3.24
C HIS A 55 2.21 -9.56 -1.82
N GLN A 56 3.51 -9.78 -1.62
CA GLN A 56 4.12 -9.75 -0.29
C GLN A 56 4.57 -8.34 0.14
N ARG A 57 4.76 -7.43 -0.82
CA ARG A 57 5.39 -6.13 -0.58
C ARG A 57 4.63 -5.02 -1.28
N LEU A 58 4.38 -3.94 -0.54
CA LEU A 58 3.91 -2.68 -1.11
C LEU A 58 5.04 -1.65 -1.06
N ALA A 59 5.38 -1.08 -2.20
CA ALA A 59 6.23 0.09 -2.30
C ALA A 59 5.36 1.35 -2.47
N ILE A 60 5.67 2.39 -1.70
CA ILE A 60 4.98 3.69 -1.74
C ILE A 60 6.01 4.75 -2.10
N PHE A 61 5.77 5.45 -3.21
CA PHE A 61 6.64 6.47 -3.77
C PHE A 61 5.96 7.82 -3.70
N ASN A 62 6.65 8.81 -3.14
CA ASN A 62 6.17 10.17 -3.06
C ASN A 62 6.96 11.07 -4.00
N ASP A 63 6.28 12.06 -4.56
CA ASP A 63 6.86 13.04 -5.48
C ASP A 63 7.90 13.95 -4.81
N ARG A 64 7.85 14.06 -3.48
CA ARG A 64 8.79 14.83 -2.65
C ARG A 64 9.06 14.14 -1.31
N THR A 65 10.20 14.48 -0.72
CA THR A 65 10.54 14.03 0.64
C THR A 65 9.59 14.66 1.64
N TRP A 66 9.15 13.87 2.62
CA TRP A 66 8.38 14.39 3.73
C TRP A 66 8.73 13.68 5.04
N LYS A 67 8.50 14.40 6.14
CA LYS A 67 8.78 13.92 7.49
C LYS A 67 7.55 13.22 8.06
N SER A 68 7.70 11.95 8.37
CA SER A 68 6.66 11.11 8.97
C SER A 68 7.13 10.51 10.31
N LYS A 69 6.26 9.70 10.94
CA LYS A 69 6.64 8.91 12.11
C LYS A 69 7.62 7.76 11.79
N LEU A 70 7.77 7.41 10.52
CA LEU A 70 8.70 6.38 10.04
C LEU A 70 10.06 6.97 9.63
N GLY A 71 10.23 8.29 9.75
CA GLY A 71 11.42 9.03 9.32
C GLY A 71 11.13 10.00 8.18
N GLU A 72 12.20 10.60 7.66
CA GLU A 72 12.18 11.54 6.55
C GLU A 72 12.66 10.83 5.28
N THR A 73 11.75 10.63 4.33
CA THR A 73 12.00 9.90 3.08
C THR A 73 10.92 10.25 2.06
N ASN A 74 11.18 10.02 0.79
CA ASN A 74 10.15 10.02 -0.25
C ASN A 74 9.68 8.60 -0.60
N ARG A 75 10.29 7.55 -0.03
CA ARG A 75 9.96 6.15 -0.32
C ARG A 75 9.72 5.37 0.97
N PHE A 76 8.60 4.66 1.00
CA PHE A 76 8.27 3.70 2.05
C PHE A 76 8.08 2.32 1.43
N ALA A 77 8.29 1.31 2.26
CA ALA A 77 7.97 -0.07 1.93
C ALA A 77 7.23 -0.71 3.11
N ALA A 78 6.38 -1.67 2.79
CA ALA A 78 5.62 -2.42 3.78
C ALA A 78 5.52 -3.88 3.38
N THR A 79 5.48 -4.77 4.37
CA THR A 79 5.06 -6.16 4.19
C THR A 79 3.54 -6.20 4.19
N VAL A 80 2.97 -6.90 3.21
CA VAL A 80 1.55 -7.27 3.20
C VAL A 80 1.37 -8.46 4.13
N VAL A 81 0.59 -8.28 5.19
CA VAL A 81 0.33 -9.33 6.19
C VAL A 81 -1.01 -10.03 5.96
N ALA A 82 -1.93 -9.39 5.26
CA ALA A 82 -3.19 -9.94 4.80
C ALA A 82 -3.73 -9.11 3.64
N GLU A 83 -4.57 -9.71 2.81
CA GLU A 83 -5.27 -9.01 1.73
C GLU A 83 -6.72 -9.49 1.59
N THR A 84 -7.53 -8.66 0.94
CA THR A 84 -8.84 -9.00 0.38
C THR A 84 -8.94 -8.33 -1.00
N GLY A 85 -10.00 -8.59 -1.75
CA GLY A 85 -10.23 -7.96 -3.05
C GLY A 85 -10.20 -6.42 -3.02
N ARG A 86 -10.38 -5.77 -1.85
CA ARG A 86 -10.41 -4.30 -1.70
C ARG A 86 -9.49 -3.75 -0.62
N SER A 87 -8.70 -4.57 0.07
CA SER A 87 -7.84 -4.07 1.13
C SER A 87 -6.49 -4.77 1.21
N LEU A 88 -5.47 -4.00 1.54
CA LEU A 88 -4.17 -4.52 1.95
C LEU A 88 -3.96 -4.19 3.43
N THR A 89 -3.67 -5.20 4.24
CA THR A 89 -3.17 -5.00 5.60
C THR A 89 -1.65 -5.01 5.54
N LEU A 90 -1.05 -3.94 6.04
CA LEU A 90 0.34 -3.57 5.84
C LEU A 90 1.03 -3.41 7.18
N ARG A 91 2.26 -3.89 7.25
CA ARG A 91 3.23 -3.54 8.29
C ARG A 91 4.37 -2.78 7.64
N TYR A 92 4.52 -1.50 7.97
CA TYR A 92 5.60 -0.68 7.45
C TYR A 92 6.97 -1.19 7.89
N ASP A 93 7.94 -1.08 6.99
CA ASP A 93 9.34 -1.24 7.36
C ASP A 93 9.71 -0.18 8.40
N ASN A 94 10.50 -0.56 9.39
CA ASN A 94 10.89 0.28 10.53
C ASN A 94 9.73 0.79 11.40
N GLU A 95 8.56 0.14 11.36
CA GLU A 95 7.49 0.44 12.31
C GLU A 95 7.93 0.14 13.75
N THR A 96 7.80 1.15 14.62
CA THR A 96 8.16 1.06 16.04
C THR A 96 6.99 1.35 16.96
N ARG A 97 5.88 1.87 16.42
CA ARG A 97 4.69 2.19 17.19
C ARG A 97 4.00 0.91 17.63
N ARG A 98 3.46 0.94 18.85
CA ARG A 98 2.68 -0.15 19.42
C ARG A 98 1.23 0.26 19.57
N ASN A 99 0.32 -0.66 19.25
CA ASN A 99 -1.11 -0.49 19.50
C ASN A 99 -1.44 -0.69 20.99
N ALA A 100 -2.72 -0.54 21.36
CA ALA A 100 -3.18 -0.70 22.75
C ALA A 100 -2.92 -2.09 23.34
N ALA A 101 -2.73 -3.11 22.50
CA ALA A 101 -2.38 -4.47 22.90
C ALA A 101 -0.85 -4.73 22.92
N GLY A 102 -0.03 -3.70 22.74
CA GLY A 102 1.44 -3.80 22.74
C GLY A 102 2.05 -4.42 21.48
N LYS A 103 1.25 -4.77 20.46
CA LYS A 103 1.74 -5.28 19.17
C LYS A 103 2.18 -4.13 18.26
N LEU A 104 3.07 -4.40 17.31
CA LEU A 104 3.40 -3.41 16.28
C LEU A 104 2.13 -2.99 15.54
N VAL A 105 2.06 -1.71 15.22
CA VAL A 105 0.95 -1.14 14.46
C VAL A 105 0.93 -1.74 13.06
N GLU A 106 -0.26 -2.14 12.61
CA GLU A 106 -0.54 -2.52 11.24
C GLU A 106 -1.62 -1.58 10.67
N TRP A 107 -1.44 -1.20 9.42
CA TRP A 107 -2.33 -0.28 8.70
C TRP A 107 -3.06 -1.02 7.60
N GLN A 108 -4.35 -0.79 7.49
CA GLN A 108 -5.17 -1.28 6.41
C GLN A 108 -5.39 -0.15 5.41
N LEU A 109 -4.91 -0.34 4.17
CA LEU A 109 -5.32 0.43 3.00
C LEU A 109 -6.62 -0.19 2.48
N ILE A 110 -7.69 0.59 2.42
CA ILE A 110 -9.02 0.10 2.01
C ILE A 110 -9.49 0.92 0.82
N ILE A 111 -9.72 0.28 -0.32
CA ILE A 111 -10.38 0.88 -1.47
C ILE A 111 -11.88 0.87 -1.21
N VAL A 112 -12.44 2.03 -0.90
CA VAL A 112 -13.86 2.17 -0.52
C VAL A 112 -14.75 2.48 -1.73
N ALA A 113 -14.18 3.06 -2.79
CA ALA A 113 -14.80 3.30 -4.08
C ALA A 113 -13.71 3.44 -5.16
N PRO A 114 -14.05 3.36 -6.46
CA PRO A 114 -13.09 3.67 -7.52
C PRO A 114 -12.44 5.04 -7.31
N GLY A 115 -11.11 5.06 -7.22
CA GLY A 115 -10.34 6.30 -6.99
C GLY A 115 -10.41 6.86 -5.58
N VAL A 116 -10.95 6.12 -4.60
CA VAL A 116 -11.03 6.56 -3.19
C VAL A 116 -10.53 5.47 -2.24
N TYR A 117 -9.55 5.80 -1.41
CA TYR A 117 -9.10 4.91 -0.33
C TYR A 117 -9.22 5.54 1.06
N ARG A 118 -9.21 4.68 2.07
CA ARG A 118 -9.12 5.05 3.48
C ARG A 118 -8.04 4.25 4.19
N TRP A 119 -7.46 4.88 5.21
CA TRP A 119 -6.51 4.24 6.12
C TRP A 119 -7.18 3.91 7.45
N ARG A 120 -6.91 2.72 7.96
CA ARG A 120 -7.33 2.27 9.29
C ARG A 120 -6.17 1.59 10.01
N GLU A 121 -6.01 1.86 11.30
CA GLU A 121 -5.18 1.01 12.14
C GLU A 121 -5.96 -0.26 12.51
N THR A 122 -5.38 -1.44 12.38
CA THR A 122 -6.09 -2.71 12.62
C THR A 122 -6.57 -2.88 14.05
N GLY A 123 -5.92 -2.22 15.02
CA GLY A 123 -6.29 -2.22 16.44
C GLY A 123 -7.47 -1.31 16.80
N TRP A 124 -7.98 -0.48 15.89
CA TRP A 124 -9.15 0.35 16.15
C TRP A 124 -10.45 -0.45 16.09
N PRO A 125 -11.57 0.04 16.67
CA PRO A 125 -12.88 -0.56 16.44
C PRO A 125 -13.19 -0.74 14.95
N GLU A 126 -13.99 -1.75 14.63
CA GLU A 126 -14.45 -1.99 13.26
C GLU A 126 -15.17 -0.75 12.71
N GLY A 127 -14.97 -0.47 11.41
CA GLY A 127 -15.52 0.73 10.76
C GLY A 127 -14.79 2.04 11.08
N LYS A 128 -13.90 2.08 12.09
CA LYS A 128 -13.13 3.28 12.40
C LYS A 128 -11.96 3.45 11.43
N VAL A 129 -11.93 4.59 10.74
CA VAL A 129 -10.89 5.02 9.80
C VAL A 129 -10.28 6.35 10.27
N ASN A 130 -9.13 6.72 9.73
CA ASN A 130 -8.49 7.98 10.09
C ASN A 130 -9.20 9.18 9.41
N GLY A 131 -8.70 10.40 9.64
CA GLY A 131 -9.24 11.59 8.98
C GLY A 131 -8.89 11.71 7.49
N VAL A 132 -7.97 10.89 6.98
CA VAL A 132 -7.38 11.04 5.64
C VAL A 132 -8.20 10.31 4.58
N VAL A 133 -8.60 11.00 3.52
CA VAL A 133 -9.21 10.39 2.34
C VAL A 133 -8.22 10.44 1.19
N GLY A 134 -7.77 9.29 0.72
CA GLY A 134 -6.94 9.23 -0.48
C GLY A 134 -7.78 9.38 -1.73
N ILE A 135 -7.43 10.32 -2.60
CA ILE A 135 -8.11 10.59 -3.87
C ILE A 135 -7.14 10.32 -5.02
N ARG A 136 -7.58 9.55 -6.02
CA ARG A 136 -6.82 9.35 -7.26
C ARG A 136 -6.90 10.61 -8.13
N CYS A 137 -5.75 11.18 -8.47
CA CYS A 137 -5.63 12.43 -9.22
C CYS A 137 -5.26 12.22 -10.69
N SER A 138 -4.61 11.12 -11.03
CA SER A 138 -4.42 10.69 -12.41
C SER A 138 -4.61 9.18 -12.50
N PRO A 139 -5.24 8.63 -13.56
CA PRO A 139 -5.31 7.19 -13.80
C PRO A 139 -3.95 6.51 -13.94
#